data_AF-A0A520B9R5-F1
#
_entry.id   AF-A0A520B9R5-F1
#
_cell.length_a   1.000
_cell.length_b   1.000
_cell.length_c   1.000
_cell.angle_alpha   90.00
_cell.angle_beta   90.00
_cell.angle_gamma   90.00
#
_symmetry.space_group_name_H-M   'P 1'
#
loop_
_entity.id
_entity.type
_entity.pdbx_description
1 polymer ?
#
loop_
_entity_poly.entity_id
_entity_poly.type
_entity_poly.pdbx_seq_one_letter_code
_entity_poly.pdbx_strand_id
1 'polypeptide(L)'
;MKKVFLVVTALLGLFLNTYAQKNNIDKVAAVVGNNIILLSDINQQYTQVLYQGQAADPNIKCKILENTLIQKLLKQQAEIDSIMVDDSQVDDEVNRRMRYSINRAGGQERLEQFLNKSILQYKDEIRPSIKDELIAQKMQSKITENINVTPLEVEKYYKSYNEIC
;
A
#
# COMPACT_ATOMS: atom_id res chain seq x y z
N MET A 1 -35.58 -4.73 -53.55
CA MET A 1 -35.58 -4.96 -52.07
C MET A 1 -34.20 -5.33 -51.52
N LYS A 2 -33.46 -6.29 -52.09
CA LYS A 2 -32.11 -6.67 -51.60
C LYS A 2 -31.07 -5.52 -51.56
N LYS A 3 -31.09 -4.62 -52.55
CA LYS A 3 -30.18 -3.46 -52.61
C LYS A 3 -30.47 -2.41 -51.53
N VAL A 4 -31.74 -2.22 -51.16
CA VAL A 4 -32.13 -1.30 -50.07
C VAL A 4 -31.74 -1.86 -48.71
N PHE A 5 -31.91 -3.17 -48.51
CA PHE A 5 -31.49 -3.85 -47.29
C PHE A 5 -29.97 -3.74 -47.06
N LEU A 6 -29.18 -3.89 -48.13
CA LEU A 6 -27.71 -3.72 -48.09
C LEU A 6 -27.29 -2.28 -47.70
N VAL A 7 -27.99 -1.27 -48.24
CA VAL A 7 -27.69 0.13 -47.92
C VAL A 7 -28.06 0.48 -46.48
N VAL A 8 -29.19 -0.04 -45.97
CA VAL A 8 -29.61 0.18 -44.57
C VAL A 8 -28.64 -0.49 -43.59
N THR A 9 -28.15 -1.69 -43.91
CA THR A 9 -27.18 -2.41 -43.06
C THR A 9 -25.82 -1.69 -43.03
N ALA A 10 -25.39 -1.11 -44.17
CA ALA A 10 -24.17 -0.31 -44.26
C ALA A 10 -24.29 1.03 -43.51
N LEU A 11 -25.47 1.67 -43.53
CA LEU A 11 -25.71 2.91 -42.79
C LEU A 11 -25.73 2.69 -41.27
N LEU A 12 -26.19 1.51 -40.81
CA LEU A 12 -26.25 1.18 -39.38
C LEU A 12 -24.85 0.95 -38.78
N GLY A 13 -23.87 0.50 -39.59
CA GLY A 13 -22.49 0.30 -39.15
C GLY A 13 -21.71 1.59 -38.88
N LEU A 14 -22.13 2.72 -39.46
CA LEU A 14 -21.48 4.04 -39.28
C LEU A 14 -21.77 4.69 -37.91
N PHE A 15 -22.74 4.16 -37.15
CA PHE A 15 -23.08 4.66 -35.82
C PHE A 15 -22.42 3.87 -34.69
N LEU A 16 -21.65 2.82 -35.01
CA LEU A 16 -20.87 2.07 -34.02
C LEU A 16 -19.60 2.86 -33.67
N ASN A 17 -19.76 3.86 -32.79
CA ASN A 17 -18.63 4.46 -32.10
C ASN A 17 -18.05 3.40 -31.15
N THR A 18 -17.04 2.68 -31.61
CA THR A 18 -16.24 1.80 -30.75
C THR A 18 -15.40 2.70 -29.84
N TYR A 19 -15.89 2.94 -28.63
CA TYR A 19 -15.06 3.49 -27.56
C TYR A 19 -14.00 2.44 -27.24
N ALA A 20 -12.78 2.61 -27.76
CA ALA A 20 -11.64 1.85 -27.27
C ALA A 20 -11.55 2.12 -25.76
N GLN A 21 -11.53 1.05 -24.96
CA GLN A 21 -11.39 1.17 -23.51
C GLN A 21 -10.13 2.01 -23.26
N LYS A 22 -10.30 3.15 -22.60
CA LYS A 22 -9.19 3.99 -22.17
C LYS A 22 -8.38 3.12 -21.21
N ASN A 23 -7.27 2.55 -21.67
CA ASN A 23 -6.40 1.73 -20.84
C ASN A 23 -6.02 2.56 -19.61
N ASN A 24 -6.54 2.17 -18.45
CA ASN A 24 -6.16 2.74 -17.16
C ASN A 24 -4.75 2.25 -16.85
N ILE A 25 -3.76 2.85 -17.51
CA ILE A 25 -2.36 2.62 -17.19
C ILE A 25 -2.12 3.23 -15.80
N ASP A 26 -1.56 2.41 -14.91
CA ASP A 26 -1.22 2.86 -13.58
C ASP A 26 -0.19 3.99 -13.64
N LYS A 27 -0.39 5.00 -12.79
CA LYS A 27 0.45 6.20 -12.79
C LYS A 27 1.51 6.07 -11.72
N VAL A 28 2.69 6.58 -12.00
CA VAL A 28 3.73 6.76 -10.99
C VAL A 28 3.39 8.00 -10.17
N ALA A 29 3.23 7.83 -8.86
CA ALA A 29 3.01 8.93 -7.92
C ALA A 29 4.34 9.56 -7.47
N ALA A 30 5.38 8.75 -7.27
CA ALA A 30 6.72 9.22 -6.90
C ALA A 30 7.81 8.18 -7.24
N VAL A 31 9.07 8.62 -7.25
CA VAL A 31 10.27 7.78 -7.46
C VAL A 31 11.26 8.05 -6.34
N VAL A 32 11.79 7.00 -5.72
CA VAL A 32 12.78 7.06 -4.63
C VAL A 32 13.92 6.10 -4.94
N GLY A 33 15.04 6.65 -5.40
CA GLY A 33 16.17 5.86 -5.89
C GLY A 33 15.74 4.94 -7.03
N ASN A 34 15.84 3.63 -6.82
CA ASN A 34 15.43 2.61 -7.80
C ASN A 34 13.98 2.10 -7.58
N ASN A 35 13.25 2.64 -6.61
CA ASN A 35 11.88 2.22 -6.30
C ASN A 35 10.87 3.23 -6.85
N ILE A 36 9.75 2.72 -7.37
CA ILE A 36 8.61 3.53 -7.77
C ILE A 36 7.45 3.35 -6.79
N ILE A 37 6.68 4.41 -6.58
CA ILE A 37 5.42 4.38 -5.81
C ILE A 37 4.30 4.60 -6.80
N LEU A 38 3.39 3.63 -6.90
CA LEU A 38 2.26 3.70 -7.82
C LEU A 38 1.07 4.42 -7.19
N LEU A 39 0.27 5.06 -8.04
CA LEU A 39 -0.95 5.73 -7.61
C LEU A 39 -2.00 4.72 -7.15
N SER A 40 -2.03 3.53 -7.75
CA SER A 40 -2.89 2.41 -7.31
C SER A 40 -2.62 2.01 -5.86
N ASP A 41 -1.36 1.87 -5.46
CA ASP A 41 -0.95 1.51 -4.10
C ASP A 41 -1.47 2.51 -3.06
N ILE A 42 -1.31 3.81 -3.34
CA ILE A 42 -1.80 4.88 -2.46
C ILE A 42 -3.32 4.82 -2.33
N ASN A 43 -4.03 4.58 -3.44
CA ASN A 43 -5.49 4.48 -3.42
C ASN A 43 -5.98 3.22 -2.71
N GLN A 44 -5.26 2.10 -2.82
CA GLN A 44 -5.58 0.87 -2.10
C GLN A 44 -5.43 1.08 -0.59
N GLN A 45 -4.32 1.68 -0.15
CA GLN A 45 -4.11 2.03 1.25
C GLN A 45 -5.16 3.03 1.76
N TYR A 46 -5.50 4.04 0.96
CA TYR A 46 -6.55 4.99 1.30
C TYR A 46 -7.90 4.30 1.48
N THR A 47 -8.26 3.39 0.59
CA THR A 47 -9.51 2.62 0.70
C THR A 47 -9.54 1.78 1.99
N GLN A 48 -8.40 1.19 2.36
CA GLN A 48 -8.26 0.45 3.61
C GLN A 48 -8.47 1.32 4.86
N VAL A 49 -8.06 2.60 4.79
CA VAL A 49 -8.31 3.58 5.85
C VAL A 49 -9.80 3.91 5.95
N LEU A 50 -10.48 4.09 4.82
CA LEU A 50 -11.93 4.33 4.81
C LEU A 50 -12.72 3.15 5.39
N TYR A 51 -12.32 1.90 5.11
CA TYR A 51 -12.95 0.71 5.70
C TYR A 51 -12.78 0.61 7.21
N GLN A 52 -11.83 1.33 7.82
CA GLN A 52 -11.67 1.41 9.26
C GLN A 52 -12.57 2.47 9.91
N GLY A 53 -13.42 3.15 9.14
CA GLY A 53 -14.38 4.14 9.63
C GLY A 53 -13.83 5.55 9.75
N GLN A 54 -12.63 5.84 9.23
CA GLN A 54 -12.14 7.22 9.14
C GLN A 54 -12.88 8.02 8.07
N ALA A 55 -13.12 9.30 8.36
CA ALA A 55 -13.73 10.23 7.41
C ALA A 55 -12.84 10.41 6.17
N ALA A 56 -13.48 10.57 5.01
CA ALA A 56 -12.79 10.80 3.76
C ALA A 56 -12.12 12.18 3.76
N ASP A 57 -10.79 12.19 3.95
CA ASP A 57 -9.97 13.41 3.89
C ASP A 57 -8.86 13.23 2.83
N PRO A 58 -8.76 14.14 1.84
CA PRO A 58 -7.66 14.16 0.87
C PRO A 58 -6.26 14.20 1.51
N ASN A 59 -6.09 14.80 2.69
CA ASN A 59 -4.81 14.86 3.41
C ASN A 59 -4.30 13.47 3.81
N ILE A 60 -5.19 12.49 3.98
CA ILE A 60 -4.80 11.10 4.29
C ILE A 60 -3.95 10.53 3.16
N LYS A 61 -4.28 10.81 1.89
CA LYS A 61 -3.49 10.35 0.75
C LYS A 61 -2.07 10.94 0.76
N CYS A 62 -1.95 12.22 1.16
CA CYS A 62 -0.64 12.87 1.31
C CYS A 62 0.18 12.20 2.42
N LYS A 63 -0.44 11.93 3.58
CA LYS A 63 0.21 11.21 4.69
C LYS A 63 0.63 9.78 4.29
N ILE A 64 -0.21 9.07 3.55
CA ILE A 64 0.13 7.74 3.00
C ILE A 64 1.35 7.82 2.10
N LEU A 65 1.38 8.79 1.18
CA LEU A 65 2.52 9.01 0.29
C LEU A 65 3.78 9.34 1.10
N GLU A 66 3.69 10.27 2.05
CA GLU A 66 4.80 10.67 2.92
C GLU A 66 5.37 9.48 3.71
N ASN A 67 4.51 8.68 4.35
CA ASN A 67 4.93 7.48 5.07
C ASN A 67 5.60 6.46 4.13
N THR A 68 5.05 6.26 2.93
CA THR A 68 5.61 5.35 1.92
C THR A 68 6.98 5.84 1.44
N LEU A 69 7.14 7.16 1.24
CA LEU A 69 8.41 7.79 0.90
C LEU A 69 9.45 7.55 1.98
N ILE A 70 9.12 7.85 3.25
CA ILE A 70 10.02 7.65 4.39
C ILE A 70 10.43 6.18 4.50
N GLN A 71 9.49 5.25 4.38
CA GLN A 71 9.77 3.82 4.42
C GLN A 71 10.77 3.40 3.32
N LYS A 72 10.55 3.86 2.08
CA LYS A 72 11.45 3.54 0.96
C LYS A 72 12.83 4.18 1.12
N LEU A 73 12.91 5.40 1.66
CA LEU A 73 14.17 6.06 2.00
C LEU A 73 14.95 5.29 3.06
N LEU A 74 14.29 4.88 4.15
CA LEU A 74 14.90 4.10 5.21
C LEU A 74 15.39 2.74 4.70
N LYS A 75 14.61 2.06 3.86
CA LYS A 75 15.02 0.81 3.22
C LYS A 75 16.26 1.01 2.36
N GLN A 76 16.32 2.08 1.57
CA GLN A 76 17.48 2.38 0.73
C GLN A 76 18.73 2.69 1.57
N GLN A 77 18.58 3.43 2.66
CA GLN A 77 19.68 3.68 3.60
C GLN A 77 20.15 2.38 4.27
N ALA A 78 19.22 1.51 4.67
CA ALA A 78 19.53 0.21 5.24
C ALA A 78 20.38 -0.65 4.29
N GLU A 79 20.08 -0.63 2.99
CA GLU A 79 20.86 -1.36 1.98
C GLU A 79 22.29 -0.82 1.86
N ILE A 80 22.47 0.50 1.93
CA ILE A 80 23.80 1.14 1.94
C ILE A 80 24.59 0.71 3.19
N ASP A 81 23.94 0.71 4.35
CA ASP A 81 24.54 0.35 5.64
C ASP A 81 24.57 -1.18 5.89
N SER A 82 24.20 -1.98 4.88
CA SER A 82 24.17 -3.45 4.93
C SER A 82 23.34 -4.02 6.09
N ILE A 83 22.27 -3.33 6.47
CA ILE A 83 21.31 -3.80 7.47
C ILE A 83 20.34 -4.78 6.80
N MET A 84 20.43 -6.05 7.19
CA MET A 84 19.60 -7.12 6.66
C MET A 84 18.62 -7.67 7.71
N VAL A 85 17.56 -8.32 7.24
CA VAL A 85 16.56 -9.03 8.04
C VAL A 85 16.59 -10.51 7.65
N ASP A 86 16.55 -11.39 8.64
CA ASP A 86 16.59 -12.83 8.42
C ASP A 86 15.29 -13.31 7.78
N ASP A 87 15.37 -14.29 6.88
CA ASP A 87 14.19 -14.82 6.18
C ASP A 87 13.17 -15.44 7.15
N SER A 88 13.62 -16.00 8.28
CA SER A 88 12.71 -16.50 9.33
C SER A 88 11.86 -15.39 9.94
N GLN A 89 12.43 -14.20 10.16
CA GLN A 89 11.68 -13.04 10.68
C GLN A 89 10.62 -12.58 9.67
N VAL A 90 10.96 -12.61 8.38
CA VAL A 90 10.01 -12.30 7.31
C VAL A 90 8.86 -13.31 7.30
N ASP A 91 9.17 -14.60 7.40
CA ASP A 91 8.17 -15.66 7.36
C ASP A 91 7.24 -15.61 8.58
N ASP A 92 7.78 -15.32 9.76
CA ASP A 92 6.99 -15.11 10.99
C ASP A 92 6.04 -13.92 10.85
N GLU A 93 6.51 -12.81 10.28
CA GLU A 93 5.71 -11.62 10.03
C GLU A 93 4.60 -11.88 9.00
N VAL A 94 4.92 -12.55 7.89
CA VAL A 94 3.95 -12.97 6.88
C VAL A 94 2.86 -13.82 7.53
N ASN A 95 3.26 -14.85 8.31
CA ASN A 95 2.32 -15.72 8.99
C ASN A 95 1.44 -14.96 9.99
N ARG A 96 2.01 -13.99 10.72
CA ARG A 96 1.26 -13.13 11.64
C ARG A 96 0.19 -12.32 10.92
N ARG A 97 0.55 -11.65 9.81
CA ARG A 97 -0.40 -10.88 9.00
C ARG A 97 -1.47 -11.76 8.38
N MET A 98 -1.10 -12.96 7.93
CA MET A 98 -2.08 -13.91 7.39
C MET A 98 -3.11 -14.35 8.42
N ARG A 99 -2.68 -14.71 9.64
CA ARG A 99 -3.62 -15.04 10.73
C ARG A 99 -4.61 -13.91 10.97
N TYR A 100 -4.11 -12.67 10.99
CA TYR A 100 -4.95 -11.50 11.16
C TYR A 100 -5.97 -11.33 10.01
N SER A 101 -5.52 -11.44 8.76
CA SER A 101 -6.39 -11.35 7.59
C SER A 101 -7.44 -12.46 7.54
N ILE A 102 -7.07 -13.70 7.88
CA ILE A 102 -7.99 -14.85 7.93
C ILE A 102 -9.07 -14.63 8.99
N ASN A 103 -8.68 -14.18 10.19
CA ASN A 103 -9.62 -13.88 11.26
C ASN A 103 -10.59 -12.77 10.88
N ARG A 104 -10.09 -11.69 10.26
CA ARG A 104 -10.92 -10.56 9.82
C ARG A 104 -11.88 -10.95 8.69
N ALA A 105 -11.46 -11.83 7.77
CA ALA A 105 -12.30 -12.35 6.69
C ALA A 105 -13.33 -13.37 7.16
N GLY A 106 -13.22 -13.88 8.40
CA GLY A 106 -14.11 -14.90 8.94
C GLY A 106 -13.84 -16.30 8.39
N GLY A 107 -12.57 -16.61 8.08
CA GLY A 107 -12.13 -17.92 7.61
C GLY A 107 -11.24 -17.85 6.37
N GLN A 108 -10.49 -18.92 6.13
CA GLN A 108 -9.54 -19.01 5.01
C GLN A 108 -10.26 -18.96 3.65
N GLU A 109 -11.31 -19.76 3.47
CA GLU A 109 -12.06 -19.84 2.20
C GLU A 109 -12.64 -18.48 1.78
N ARG A 110 -13.17 -17.71 2.75
CA ARG A 110 -13.69 -16.36 2.49
C ARG A 110 -12.59 -15.40 2.08
N LEU A 111 -11.41 -15.51 2.67
CA LEU A 111 -10.26 -14.69 2.29
C LEU A 111 -9.80 -15.02 0.87
N GLU A 112 -9.72 -16.30 0.51
CA GLU A 112 -9.35 -16.72 -0.86
C GLU A 112 -10.38 -16.26 -1.90
N GLN A 113 -11.67 -16.33 -1.59
CA GLN A 113 -12.74 -15.78 -2.43
C GLN A 113 -12.60 -14.27 -2.61
N PHE A 114 -12.29 -13.54 -1.52
CA PHE A 114 -12.10 -12.09 -1.58
C PHE A 114 -10.87 -11.70 -2.40
N LEU A 115 -9.76 -12.44 -2.26
CA LEU A 115 -8.52 -12.19 -2.97
C LEU A 115 -8.55 -12.70 -4.42
N ASN A 116 -9.49 -13.60 -4.75
CA ASN A 116 -9.54 -14.37 -5.99
C ASN A 116 -8.21 -15.10 -6.29
N LYS A 117 -7.53 -15.54 -5.22
CA LYS A 117 -6.20 -16.18 -5.24
C LYS A 117 -6.08 -17.12 -4.05
N SER A 118 -5.21 -18.13 -4.16
CA SER A 118 -4.88 -18.98 -3.00
C SER A 118 -4.10 -18.22 -1.94
N ILE A 119 -4.20 -18.66 -0.68
CA ILE A 119 -3.38 -18.09 0.41
C ILE A 119 -1.89 -18.20 0.11
N LEU A 120 -1.45 -19.31 -0.49
CA LEU A 120 -0.04 -19.53 -0.79
C LEU A 120 0.48 -18.47 -1.79
N GLN A 121 -0.24 -18.26 -2.89
CA GLN A 121 0.09 -17.22 -3.86
C GLN A 121 0.11 -15.84 -3.22
N TYR A 122 -0.88 -15.53 -2.38
CA TYR A 122 -0.93 -14.24 -1.72
C TYR A 122 0.23 -14.03 -0.74
N LYS A 123 0.66 -15.07 0.00
CA LYS A 123 1.86 -15.02 0.85
C LYS A 123 3.11 -14.68 0.04
N ASP A 124 3.29 -15.32 -1.11
CA ASP A 124 4.44 -15.08 -1.98
C ASP A 124 4.43 -13.65 -2.57
N GLU A 125 3.24 -13.12 -2.88
CA GLU A 125 3.08 -11.74 -3.38
C GLU A 125 3.43 -10.69 -2.32
N ILE A 126 3.02 -10.88 -1.06
CA ILE A 126 3.25 -9.89 0.00
C ILE A 126 4.62 -10.01 0.67
N ARG A 127 5.27 -11.17 0.57
CA ARG A 127 6.55 -11.45 1.25
C ARG A 127 7.64 -10.43 0.92
N PRO A 128 7.89 -10.03 -0.35
CA PRO A 128 8.88 -9.00 -0.66
C PRO A 128 8.57 -7.65 -0.02
N SER A 129 7.29 -7.24 -0.04
CA SER A 129 6.87 -5.98 0.57
C SER A 129 7.05 -5.99 2.09
N ILE A 130 6.80 -7.12 2.75
CA ILE A 130 7.01 -7.29 4.19
C ILE A 130 8.50 -7.23 4.53
N LYS A 131 9.35 -7.87 3.72
CA LYS A 131 10.81 -7.81 3.87
C LYS A 131 11.31 -6.37 3.80
N ASP A 132 10.86 -5.61 2.79
CA ASP A 132 11.18 -4.18 2.65
C ASP A 132 10.77 -3.37 3.89
N GLU A 133 9.59 -3.62 4.43
CA GLU A 133 9.08 -2.96 5.63
C GLU A 133 9.92 -3.28 6.87
N LEU A 134 10.25 -4.55 7.08
CA LEU A 134 11.09 -4.98 8.21
C LEU A 134 12.49 -4.37 8.13
N ILE A 135 13.08 -4.27 6.94
CA ILE A 135 14.38 -3.62 6.73
C ILE A 135 14.29 -2.13 7.11
N ALA A 136 13.26 -1.44 6.63
CA ALA A 136 13.03 -0.02 6.96
C ALA A 136 12.84 0.19 8.48
N GLN A 137 12.07 -0.68 9.14
CA GLN A 137 11.87 -0.65 10.60
C GLN A 137 13.19 -0.86 11.34
N LYS A 138 14.01 -1.82 10.91
CA LYS A 138 15.33 -2.08 11.51
C LYS A 138 16.27 -0.88 11.38
N MET A 139 16.26 -0.20 10.23
CA MET A 139 17.00 1.06 10.05
C MET A 139 16.47 2.16 10.96
N GLN A 140 15.16 2.32 11.07
CA GLN A 140 14.56 3.30 11.98
C GLN A 140 15.01 3.04 13.43
N SER A 141 14.93 1.79 13.90
CA SER A 141 15.41 1.41 15.23
C SER A 141 16.89 1.73 15.42
N LYS A 142 17.71 1.51 14.39
CA LYS A 142 19.15 1.84 14.43
C LYS A 142 19.41 3.34 14.57
N ILE A 143 18.65 4.17 13.85
CA ILE A 143 18.73 5.64 13.96
C ILE A 143 18.35 6.09 15.37
N THR A 144 17.31 5.49 15.95
CA THR A 144 16.79 5.89 17.27
C THR A 144 17.52 5.26 18.45
N GLU A 145 18.42 4.30 18.22
CA GLU A 145 19.10 3.51 19.27
C GLU A 145 19.82 4.37 20.31
N ASN A 146 20.39 5.50 19.89
CA ASN A 146 21.19 6.38 20.75
C ASN A 146 20.40 7.58 21.29
N ILE A 147 19.09 7.63 21.08
CA ILE A 147 18.25 8.71 21.59
C ILE A 147 17.95 8.44 23.06
N ASN A 148 18.46 9.30 23.95
CA ASN A 148 18.13 9.29 25.36
C ASN A 148 17.16 10.42 25.66
N VAL A 149 16.03 10.08 26.30
CA VAL A 149 15.03 11.05 26.74
C VAL A 149 15.18 11.29 28.23
N THR A 150 15.32 12.54 28.63
CA THR A 150 15.47 12.91 30.05
C THR A 150 14.10 13.08 30.73
N PRO A 151 14.00 12.84 32.06
CA PRO A 151 12.75 13.08 32.79
C PRO A 151 12.22 14.52 32.66
N LEU A 152 13.13 15.51 32.55
CA LEU A 152 12.76 16.92 32.38
C LEU A 152 12.10 17.19 31.02
N GLU A 153 12.56 16.54 29.96
CA GLU A 153 11.93 16.63 28.63
C GLU A 153 10.54 15.99 28.63
N VAL A 154 10.38 14.86 29.33
CA VAL A 154 9.06 14.23 29.52
C VAL A 154 8.12 15.15 30.29
N GLU A 155 8.59 15.74 31.40
CA GLU A 155 7.80 16.68 32.20
C GLU A 155 7.39 17.91 31.37
N LYS A 156 8.32 18.48 30.58
CA LYS A 156 8.05 19.61 29.69
C LYS A 156 7.03 19.25 28.60
N TYR A 157 7.16 18.08 27.99
CA TYR A 157 6.21 17.57 27.00
C TYR A 157 4.80 17.41 27.59
N TYR A 158 4.68 16.78 28.76
CA TYR A 158 3.38 16.64 29.43
C TYR A 158 2.77 17.98 29.85
N LYS A 159 3.58 18.93 30.37
CA LYS A 159 3.11 20.27 30.71
C LYS A 159 2.58 21.05 29.50
N SER A 160 3.15 20.83 28.31
CA SER A 160 2.68 21.47 27.08
C SER A 160 1.25 21.06 26.67
N TYR A 161 0.75 19.90 27.11
CA TYR A 161 -0.65 19.50 26.90
C TYR A 161 -1.63 20.23 27.81
N ASN A 162 -1.20 20.63 29.02
CA ASN A 162 -2.04 21.34 29.98
C ASN A 162 -2.24 22.83 29.62
N GLU A 163 -1.51 23.36 28.63
CA GLU A 163 -1.70 24.72 28.13
C GLU A 163 -2.74 24.80 26.97
N ILE A 164 -3.31 23.65 26.56
CA ILE A 164 -4.23 23.53 25.41
C ILE A 164 -5.71 23.40 25.85
N CYS A 165 -6.02 23.48 27.15
CA CYS A 165 -7.40 23.57 27.66
C CYS A 165 -7.59 24.75 28.60
#